data_AF-A0A7V2HAM6-F1
#
_entry.id   AF-A0A7V2HAM6-F1
#
_cell.length_a   1.000
_cell.length_b   1.000
_cell.length_c   1.000
_cell.angle_alpha   90.00
_cell.angle_beta   90.00
_cell.angle_gamma   90.00
#
_symmetry.space_group_name_H-M   'P 1'
#
loop_
_entity.id
_entity.type
_entity.pdbx_description
1 polymer ?
#
loop_
_entity_poly.entity_id
_entity_poly.type
_entity_poly.pdbx_seq_one_letter_code
_entity_poly.pdbx_strand_id
1 'polypeptide(L)'
;MRLMIMLNLMIIAPQMAWAVSADELVQVAPARLEQLLVQRQPVLERLSSIDCDPVTPAVIAFGIAPDVHPAQTYGFGARYIPPSRSFLFNPKFYAALNRWHGDEPEQLASFLIAEEKLRMTIDHELGHALVHDIARRSGQLDWYNGSFMTWASDAQIGLKILSEGLGTYFERLTSDDRNPHGRSIMPSNWQDPNWSSRFDEICYESGYSVVADIVDQYGERGIVYILAHPLLIPDGDLYGAATEYTRIALEVLGTEVR
;
A
#
# COMPACT_ATOMS: atom_id res chain seq x y z
N MET A 1 -52.30 -55.29 -7.81
CA MET A 1 -51.07 -54.55 -8.16
C MET A 1 -51.44 -53.38 -9.06
N ARG A 2 -51.62 -52.18 -8.51
CA ARG A 2 -51.72 -50.92 -9.28
C ARG A 2 -50.76 -49.94 -8.63
N LEU A 3 -49.75 -49.56 -9.41
CA LEU A 3 -48.60 -48.76 -9.02
C LEU A 3 -49.04 -47.30 -8.83
N MET A 4 -48.80 -46.74 -7.65
CA MET A 4 -48.88 -45.30 -7.38
C MET A 4 -47.73 -44.59 -8.08
N ILE A 5 -48.03 -43.56 -8.87
CA ILE A 5 -47.05 -42.53 -9.27
C ILE A 5 -47.55 -41.23 -8.63
N MET A 6 -46.96 -40.85 -7.50
CA MET A 6 -47.08 -39.51 -6.94
C MET A 6 -46.10 -38.60 -7.68
N LEU A 7 -46.64 -37.69 -8.48
CA LEU A 7 -45.90 -36.63 -9.15
C LEU A 7 -45.70 -35.48 -8.13
N ASN A 8 -44.49 -35.36 -7.58
CA ASN A 8 -44.09 -34.19 -6.79
C ASN A 8 -43.89 -33.00 -7.73
N LEU A 9 -44.82 -32.05 -7.70
CA LEU A 9 -44.65 -30.70 -8.26
C LEU A 9 -43.73 -29.92 -7.30
N MET A 10 -42.43 -29.98 -7.54
CA MET A 10 -41.49 -28.98 -7.01
C MET A 10 -41.72 -27.67 -7.77
N ILE A 11 -42.25 -26.68 -7.08
CA ILE A 11 -42.27 -25.29 -7.51
C ILE A 11 -40.81 -24.82 -7.52
N ILE A 12 -40.23 -24.69 -8.71
CA ILE A 12 -38.96 -24.01 -8.91
C ILE A 12 -39.25 -22.52 -8.75
N ALA A 13 -38.92 -21.96 -7.58
CA ALA A 13 -38.82 -20.51 -7.46
C ALA A 13 -37.75 -20.04 -8.45
N PRO A 14 -38.01 -19.03 -9.30
CA PRO A 14 -36.98 -18.48 -10.15
C PRO A 14 -35.94 -17.86 -9.22
N GLN A 15 -34.76 -18.46 -9.18
CA GLN A 15 -33.56 -17.78 -8.70
C GLN A 15 -33.40 -16.54 -9.60
N MET A 16 -33.85 -15.39 -9.11
CA MET A 16 -33.48 -14.11 -9.69
C MET A 16 -31.97 -13.97 -9.44
N ALA A 17 -31.17 -14.50 -10.35
CA ALA A 17 -29.79 -14.10 -10.49
C ALA A 17 -29.83 -12.61 -10.86
N TRP A 18 -29.55 -11.75 -9.90
CA TRP A 18 -29.30 -10.34 -10.14
C TRP A 18 -28.01 -10.24 -10.97
N ALA A 19 -28.16 -10.30 -12.28
CA ALA A 19 -27.09 -10.01 -13.21
C ALA A 19 -26.85 -8.50 -13.19
N VAL A 20 -26.06 -8.04 -12.22
CA VAL A 20 -25.47 -6.70 -12.29
C VAL A 20 -24.64 -6.67 -13.57
N SER A 21 -24.98 -5.78 -14.50
CA SER A 21 -24.31 -5.71 -15.80
C SER A 21 -22.83 -5.37 -15.62
N ALA A 22 -21.96 -5.83 -16.51
CA ALA A 22 -20.54 -5.46 -16.47
C ALA A 22 -20.34 -3.92 -16.47
N ASP A 23 -21.28 -3.18 -17.06
CA ASP A 23 -21.30 -1.72 -17.09
C ASP A 23 -21.64 -1.10 -15.72
N GLU A 24 -22.57 -1.69 -14.95
CA GLU A 24 -22.85 -1.27 -13.56
C GLU A 24 -21.68 -1.57 -12.62
N LEU A 25 -20.98 -2.70 -12.83
CA LEU A 25 -19.79 -3.08 -12.06
C LEU A 25 -18.60 -2.11 -12.28
N VAL A 26 -18.54 -1.47 -13.45
CA VAL A 26 -17.52 -0.46 -13.79
C VAL A 26 -17.81 0.88 -13.10
N GLN A 27 -19.06 1.19 -12.75
CA GLN A 27 -19.42 2.48 -12.13
C GLN A 27 -19.45 2.48 -10.60
N VAL A 28 -19.81 1.37 -9.93
CA VAL A 28 -19.98 1.33 -8.46
C VAL A 28 -18.64 1.26 -7.71
N ALA A 29 -17.69 0.50 -8.23
CA ALA A 29 -16.41 0.29 -7.56
C ALA A 29 -15.53 1.56 -7.45
N PRO A 30 -15.47 2.47 -8.45
CA PRO A 30 -14.87 3.79 -8.31
C PRO A 30 -15.34 4.59 -7.10
N ALA A 31 -16.65 4.81 -7.01
CA ALA A 31 -17.25 5.59 -5.94
C ALA A 31 -17.03 4.92 -4.57
N ARG A 32 -17.06 3.59 -4.51
CA ARG A 32 -16.82 2.86 -3.27
C ARG A 32 -15.37 2.98 -2.80
N LEU A 33 -14.42 2.91 -3.73
CA LEU A 33 -13.00 3.06 -3.41
C LEU A 33 -12.67 4.49 -2.97
N GLU A 34 -13.30 5.48 -3.61
CA GLU A 34 -13.24 6.88 -3.17
C GLU A 34 -13.77 7.06 -1.76
N GLN A 35 -14.94 6.49 -1.46
CA GLN A 35 -15.50 6.51 -0.11
C GLN A 35 -14.54 5.86 0.90
N LEU A 36 -13.91 4.74 0.56
CA LEU A 36 -12.95 4.10 1.44
C LEU A 36 -11.72 4.99 1.66
N LEU A 37 -11.12 5.57 0.62
CA LEU A 37 -9.99 6.50 0.76
C LEU A 37 -10.34 7.67 1.70
N VAL A 38 -11.50 8.32 1.48
CA VAL A 38 -11.99 9.42 2.31
C VAL A 38 -12.24 8.99 3.76
N GLN A 39 -12.75 7.78 3.98
CA GLN A 39 -13.00 7.25 5.32
C GLN A 39 -11.71 6.84 6.05
N ARG A 40 -10.71 6.36 5.32
CA ARG A 40 -9.44 5.87 5.89
C ARG A 40 -8.49 6.99 6.26
N GLN A 41 -8.44 8.08 5.48
CA GLN A 41 -7.55 9.20 5.75
C GLN A 41 -7.63 9.73 7.21
N PRO A 42 -8.81 10.08 7.77
CA PRO A 42 -8.91 10.56 9.16
C PRO A 42 -8.50 9.52 10.21
N VAL A 43 -8.53 8.22 9.85
CA VAL A 43 -8.04 7.15 10.74
C VAL A 43 -6.53 7.21 10.82
N LEU A 44 -5.84 7.32 9.68
CA LEU A 44 -4.39 7.41 9.62
C LEU A 44 -3.87 8.70 10.25
N GLU A 45 -4.52 9.84 10.01
CA GLU A 45 -4.16 11.13 10.63
C GLU A 45 -4.15 11.02 12.16
N ARG A 46 -5.22 10.44 12.72
CA ARG A 46 -5.35 10.24 14.17
C ARG A 46 -4.30 9.27 14.73
N LEU A 47 -4.03 8.17 14.04
CA LEU A 47 -3.10 7.14 14.53
C LEU A 47 -1.64 7.59 14.44
N SER A 48 -1.29 8.35 13.40
CA SER A 48 0.06 8.88 13.19
C SER A 48 0.31 10.21 13.90
N SER A 49 -0.75 10.92 14.31
CA SER A 49 -0.69 12.31 14.76
C SER A 49 -0.09 13.27 13.71
N ILE A 50 -0.30 12.95 12.43
CA ILE A 50 0.15 13.72 11.27
C ILE A 50 -1.07 14.18 10.50
N ASP A 51 -1.18 15.47 10.25
CA ASP A 51 -2.26 16.02 9.44
C ASP A 51 -1.97 15.80 7.94
N CYS A 52 -2.97 15.35 7.19
CA CYS A 52 -2.93 15.44 5.73
C CYS A 52 -3.56 16.77 5.30
N ASP A 53 -3.18 17.23 4.10
CA ASP A 53 -4.12 18.09 3.39
C ASP A 53 -5.38 17.25 3.09
N PRO A 54 -6.59 17.86 3.09
CA PRO A 54 -7.76 17.16 2.59
C PRO A 54 -7.43 16.62 1.22
N VAL A 55 -7.64 15.32 0.99
CA VAL A 55 -7.50 14.75 -0.34
C VAL A 55 -8.44 15.54 -1.23
N THR A 56 -7.86 16.42 -2.05
CA THR A 56 -8.58 17.04 -3.17
C THR A 56 -9.18 15.86 -3.92
N PRO A 57 -10.49 15.85 -4.22
CA PRO A 57 -11.21 14.64 -4.65
C PRO A 57 -10.32 13.85 -5.60
N ALA A 58 -9.80 12.73 -5.08
CA ALA A 58 -8.71 12.06 -5.74
C ALA A 58 -9.24 11.64 -7.10
N VAL A 59 -8.49 11.94 -8.16
CA VAL A 59 -8.79 11.31 -9.44
C VAL A 59 -8.44 9.84 -9.25
N ILE A 60 -9.44 8.99 -9.04
CA ILE A 60 -9.22 7.55 -8.98
C ILE A 60 -9.22 7.06 -10.41
N ALA A 61 -8.02 6.77 -10.89
CA ALA A 61 -7.83 6.18 -12.19
C ALA A 61 -7.87 4.67 -12.04
N PHE A 62 -8.46 4.03 -13.04
CA PHE A 62 -8.58 2.60 -13.06
C PHE A 62 -8.07 2.02 -14.35
N GLY A 63 -7.42 0.89 -14.19
CA GLY A 63 -6.73 0.22 -15.28
C GLY A 63 -5.23 0.44 -15.19
N ILE A 64 -4.62 0.44 -16.36
CA ILE A 64 -3.18 0.50 -16.54
C ILE A 64 -2.91 1.93 -16.97
N ALA A 65 -2.13 2.69 -16.20
CA ALA A 65 -1.72 4.02 -16.68
C ALA A 65 -1.09 3.85 -18.07
N PRO A 66 -1.40 4.73 -19.04
CA PRO A 66 -1.08 4.49 -20.46
C PRO A 66 0.42 4.31 -20.74
N ASP A 67 1.26 4.70 -19.79
CA ASP A 67 2.72 4.58 -19.78
C ASP A 67 3.25 3.34 -19.02
N VAL A 68 2.39 2.54 -18.40
CA VAL A 68 2.77 1.32 -17.66
C VAL A 68 2.72 0.11 -18.58
N HIS A 69 3.85 -0.60 -18.70
CA HIS A 69 3.97 -1.77 -19.58
C HIS A 69 3.00 -2.89 -19.15
N PRO A 70 2.27 -3.57 -20.05
CA PRO A 70 1.31 -4.62 -19.72
C PRO A 70 1.83 -5.73 -18.80
N ALA A 71 3.11 -6.07 -18.86
CA ALA A 71 3.70 -7.06 -17.93
C ALA A 71 3.78 -6.57 -16.46
N GLN A 72 3.91 -5.26 -16.24
CA GLN A 72 3.91 -4.66 -14.90
C GLN A 72 2.50 -4.64 -14.26
N THR A 73 1.47 -4.90 -15.05
CA THR A 73 0.05 -4.78 -14.65
C THR A 73 -0.45 -5.97 -13.85
N TYR A 74 0.27 -7.11 -13.93
CA TYR A 74 -0.04 -8.31 -13.17
C TYR A 74 0.65 -8.35 -11.81
N GLY A 75 1.72 -7.57 -11.61
CA GLY A 75 2.49 -7.50 -10.37
C GLY A 75 2.09 -6.34 -9.46
N PHE A 76 1.21 -5.45 -9.91
CA PHE A 76 0.93 -4.22 -9.21
C PHE A 76 -0.40 -4.27 -8.45
N GLY A 77 -0.42 -3.91 -7.16
CA GLY A 77 -1.62 -3.82 -6.33
C GLY A 77 -2.33 -2.48 -6.52
N ALA A 78 -1.79 -1.43 -5.91
CA ALA A 78 -2.27 -0.06 -6.01
C ALA A 78 -1.11 0.94 -5.96
N ARG A 79 -1.28 2.16 -6.50
CA ARG A 79 -0.28 3.23 -6.58
C ARG A 79 -0.88 4.55 -6.20
N TYR A 80 -0.17 5.33 -5.44
CA TYR A 80 -0.27 6.78 -5.44
C TYR A 80 0.62 7.40 -6.52
N ILE A 81 0.07 8.34 -7.29
CA ILE A 81 0.79 9.06 -8.35
C ILE A 81 0.94 10.53 -7.90
N PRO A 82 2.13 10.94 -7.42
CA PRO A 82 2.35 12.26 -6.83
C PRO A 82 2.02 13.43 -7.75
N PRO A 83 2.47 13.48 -9.03
CA PRO A 83 2.21 14.64 -9.90
C PRO A 83 0.73 14.99 -10.08
N SER A 84 -0.13 13.97 -10.16
CA SER A 84 -1.58 14.12 -10.35
C SER A 84 -2.37 13.97 -9.05
N ARG A 85 -1.72 13.64 -7.93
CA ARG A 85 -2.35 13.27 -6.65
C ARG A 85 -3.48 12.24 -6.82
N SER A 86 -3.27 11.29 -7.73
CA SER A 86 -4.26 10.28 -8.13
C SER A 86 -3.89 8.91 -7.60
N PHE A 87 -4.89 8.05 -7.43
CA PHE A 87 -4.65 6.64 -7.10
C PHE A 87 -4.95 5.76 -8.30
N LEU A 88 -4.11 4.74 -8.49
CA LEU A 88 -4.28 3.70 -9.51
C LEU A 88 -4.45 2.36 -8.80
N PHE A 89 -5.53 1.64 -9.09
CA PHE A 89 -5.78 0.33 -8.47
C PHE A 89 -5.91 -0.77 -9.53
N ASN A 90 -5.38 -1.96 -9.20
CA ASN A 90 -5.49 -3.14 -10.05
C ASN A 90 -6.95 -3.54 -10.24
N PRO A 91 -7.38 -3.84 -11.49
CA PRO A 91 -8.70 -4.39 -11.78
C PRO A 91 -9.10 -5.62 -10.95
N LYS A 92 -8.16 -6.39 -10.41
CA LYS A 92 -8.47 -7.55 -9.54
C LYS A 92 -9.16 -7.15 -8.22
N PHE A 93 -8.90 -5.96 -7.68
CA PHE A 93 -9.61 -5.47 -6.49
C PHE A 93 -11.11 -5.31 -6.73
N TYR A 94 -11.51 -5.05 -7.96
CA TYR A 94 -12.92 -5.00 -8.36
C TYR A 94 -13.59 -6.36 -8.31
N ALA A 95 -12.94 -7.38 -8.85
CA ALA A 95 -13.49 -8.73 -8.82
C ALA A 95 -13.67 -9.23 -7.39
N ALA A 96 -12.89 -8.70 -6.43
CA ALA A 96 -13.10 -8.93 -5.01
C ALA A 96 -14.27 -8.11 -4.46
N LEU A 97 -14.28 -6.78 -4.69
CA LEU A 97 -15.34 -5.87 -4.23
C LEU A 97 -16.73 -6.19 -4.81
N ASN A 98 -16.81 -6.74 -6.02
CA ASN A 98 -18.09 -7.05 -6.67
C ASN A 98 -18.64 -8.43 -6.26
N ARG A 99 -17.78 -9.38 -5.88
CA ARG A 99 -18.22 -10.66 -5.29
C ARG A 99 -18.88 -10.49 -3.92
N TRP A 100 -18.64 -9.36 -3.27
CA TRP A 100 -19.30 -8.91 -2.04
C TRP A 100 -20.84 -8.92 -2.11
N HIS A 101 -21.42 -8.79 -3.32
CA HIS A 101 -22.87 -8.75 -3.50
C HIS A 101 -23.56 -10.12 -3.62
N GLY A 102 -22.82 -11.23 -3.58
CA GLY A 102 -23.39 -12.59 -3.61
C GLY A 102 -23.48 -13.19 -2.21
N ASP A 103 -24.70 -13.52 -1.77
CA ASP A 103 -25.06 -14.04 -0.43
C ASP A 103 -24.51 -15.44 -0.06
N GLU A 104 -23.33 -15.85 -0.53
CA GLU A 104 -22.78 -17.19 -0.24
C GLU A 104 -21.89 -17.15 1.03
N PRO A 105 -22.33 -17.74 2.17
CA PRO A 105 -21.64 -17.62 3.46
C PRO A 105 -20.24 -18.25 3.48
N GLU A 106 -19.97 -19.25 2.63
CA GLU A 106 -18.65 -19.87 2.50
C GLU A 106 -17.61 -18.94 1.85
N GLN A 107 -18.06 -17.89 1.15
CA GLN A 107 -17.19 -16.84 0.61
C GLN A 107 -16.86 -15.77 1.66
N LEU A 108 -17.55 -15.75 2.80
CA LEU A 108 -17.41 -14.70 3.82
C LEU A 108 -16.00 -14.64 4.44
N ALA A 109 -15.38 -15.78 4.74
CA ALA A 109 -14.03 -15.79 5.31
C ALA A 109 -12.96 -15.33 4.29
N SER A 110 -13.07 -15.79 3.05
CA SER A 110 -12.19 -15.33 1.95
C SER A 110 -12.43 -13.86 1.62
N PHE A 111 -13.66 -13.39 1.80
CA PHE A 111 -14.07 -12.00 1.65
C PHE A 111 -13.49 -11.11 2.74
N LEU A 112 -13.57 -11.49 4.01
CA LEU A 112 -12.99 -10.71 5.12
C LEU A 112 -11.48 -10.53 4.93
N ILE A 113 -10.80 -11.59 4.49
CA ILE A 113 -9.38 -11.54 4.13
C ILE A 113 -9.14 -10.59 2.95
N ALA A 114 -10.03 -10.58 1.94
CA ALA A 114 -9.90 -9.69 0.79
C ALA A 114 -10.20 -8.23 1.14
N GLU A 115 -11.17 -7.98 2.02
CA GLU A 115 -11.52 -6.66 2.53
C GLU A 115 -10.38 -6.09 3.39
N GLU A 116 -9.84 -6.90 4.30
CA GLU A 116 -8.67 -6.53 5.11
C GLU A 116 -7.48 -6.19 4.22
N LYS A 117 -7.14 -7.06 3.25
CA LYS A 117 -6.07 -6.78 2.28
C LYS A 117 -6.31 -5.51 1.47
N LEU A 118 -7.55 -5.25 1.06
CA LEU A 118 -7.89 -4.02 0.36
C LEU A 118 -7.70 -2.79 1.27
N ARG A 119 -8.13 -2.87 2.54
CA ARG A 119 -7.94 -1.79 3.51
C ARG A 119 -6.45 -1.52 3.76
N MET A 120 -5.66 -2.57 3.96
CA MET A 120 -4.20 -2.48 4.09
C MET A 120 -3.58 -1.81 2.85
N THR A 121 -3.98 -2.24 1.66
CA THR A 121 -3.51 -1.64 0.39
C THR A 121 -3.90 -0.16 0.29
N ILE A 122 -5.12 0.21 0.70
CA ILE A 122 -5.58 1.60 0.70
C ILE A 122 -4.77 2.43 1.69
N ASP A 123 -4.56 1.92 2.90
CA ASP A 123 -3.80 2.62 3.94
C ASP A 123 -2.33 2.81 3.52
N HIS A 124 -1.75 1.81 2.85
CA HIS A 124 -0.43 1.86 2.25
C HIS A 124 -0.30 3.04 1.27
N GLU A 125 -1.20 3.11 0.27
CA GLU A 125 -1.15 4.17 -0.73
C GLU A 125 -1.50 5.56 -0.16
N LEU A 126 -2.41 5.62 0.82
CA LEU A 126 -2.66 6.85 1.57
C LEU A 126 -1.41 7.30 2.33
N GLY A 127 -0.60 6.37 2.83
CA GLY A 127 0.70 6.66 3.40
C GLY A 127 1.63 7.39 2.43
N HIS A 128 1.72 6.93 1.17
CA HIS A 128 2.48 7.64 0.14
C HIS A 128 1.91 9.04 -0.14
N ALA A 129 0.59 9.19 -0.18
CA ALA A 129 -0.05 10.50 -0.37
C ALA A 129 0.28 11.48 0.77
N LEU A 130 0.24 10.98 2.01
CA LEU A 130 0.62 11.69 3.23
C LEU A 130 2.06 12.19 3.18
N VAL A 131 3.00 11.29 2.85
CA VAL A 131 4.42 11.62 2.73
C VAL A 131 4.65 12.64 1.61
N HIS A 132 3.91 12.56 0.51
CA HIS A 132 3.98 13.57 -0.55
C HIS A 132 3.48 14.94 -0.08
N ASP A 133 2.41 15.02 0.69
CA ASP A 133 1.97 16.29 1.28
C ASP A 133 2.99 16.85 2.28
N ILE A 134 3.68 15.99 3.06
CA ILE A 134 4.81 16.40 3.92
C ILE A 134 5.96 16.95 3.07
N ALA A 135 6.31 16.27 1.99
CA ALA A 135 7.37 16.70 1.08
C ALA A 135 7.05 18.07 0.47
N ARG A 136 5.79 18.31 0.09
CA ARG A 136 5.35 19.62 -0.43
C ARG A 136 5.54 20.75 0.58
N ARG A 137 5.10 20.56 1.83
CA ARG A 137 5.17 21.62 2.86
C ARG A 137 6.57 21.80 3.45
N SER A 138 7.39 20.76 3.45
CA SER A 138 8.79 20.81 3.90
C SER A 138 9.79 21.22 2.80
N GLY A 139 9.34 21.34 1.55
CA GLY A 139 10.17 21.72 0.41
C GLY A 139 11.02 20.57 -0.16
N GLN A 140 10.72 19.32 0.16
CA GLN A 140 11.46 18.11 -0.23
C GLN A 140 10.84 17.38 -1.45
N LEU A 141 10.34 18.14 -2.43
CA LEU A 141 9.64 17.57 -3.60
C LEU A 141 10.53 16.75 -4.55
N ASP A 142 11.85 16.86 -4.40
CA ASP A 142 12.80 16.07 -5.19
C ASP A 142 12.63 14.56 -4.97
N TRP A 143 12.03 14.15 -3.84
CA TRP A 143 11.59 12.77 -3.60
C TRP A 143 10.52 12.26 -4.57
N TYR A 144 9.96 13.07 -5.47
CA TYR A 144 8.92 12.61 -6.39
C TYR A 144 9.17 12.99 -7.86
N ASN A 145 10.36 13.52 -8.19
CA ASN A 145 10.71 14.03 -9.52
C ASN A 145 11.01 12.96 -10.62
N GLY A 146 10.47 11.75 -10.51
CA GLY A 146 10.40 10.78 -11.62
C GLY A 146 11.67 9.95 -11.93
N SER A 147 12.77 10.13 -11.20
CA SER A 147 13.98 9.28 -11.34
C SER A 147 13.87 7.90 -10.67
N PHE A 148 12.72 7.58 -10.06
CA PHE A 148 12.41 6.41 -9.21
C PHE A 148 12.44 5.05 -9.92
N MET A 149 12.45 5.03 -11.25
CA MET A 149 12.24 3.81 -12.02
C MET A 149 13.51 3.20 -12.61
N THR A 150 14.67 3.84 -12.50
CA THR A 150 15.93 3.20 -12.87
C THR A 150 16.59 2.62 -11.62
N TRP A 151 16.96 1.34 -11.66
CA TRP A 151 17.58 0.64 -10.53
C TRP A 151 19.10 0.79 -10.62
N ALA A 152 19.54 1.97 -11.01
CA ALA A 152 20.87 2.20 -11.56
C ALA A 152 21.89 2.61 -10.50
N SER A 153 21.47 2.82 -9.26
CA SER A 153 22.32 3.28 -8.17
C SER A 153 21.80 2.88 -6.78
N ASP A 154 22.72 2.81 -5.81
CA ASP A 154 22.41 2.56 -4.40
C ASP A 154 21.40 3.57 -3.85
N ALA A 155 21.50 4.84 -4.28
CA ALA A 155 20.59 5.90 -3.87
C ALA A 155 19.14 5.61 -4.30
N GLN A 156 18.93 5.06 -5.50
CA GLN A 156 17.59 4.71 -5.99
C GLN A 156 17.02 3.48 -5.27
N ILE A 157 17.87 2.51 -4.96
CA ILE A 157 17.48 1.34 -4.16
C ILE A 157 17.07 1.78 -2.75
N GLY A 158 17.91 2.57 -2.08
CA GLY A 158 17.62 3.07 -0.74
C GLY A 158 16.36 3.95 -0.69
N LEU A 159 16.16 4.79 -1.70
CA LEU A 159 14.95 5.59 -1.86
C LEU A 159 13.69 4.74 -2.02
N LYS A 160 13.74 3.67 -2.82
CA LYS A 160 12.63 2.71 -2.95
C LYS A 160 12.33 2.01 -1.62
N ILE A 161 13.35 1.57 -0.89
CA ILE A 161 13.21 0.94 0.43
C ILE A 161 12.56 1.90 1.43
N LEU A 162 13.02 3.16 1.50
CA LEU A 162 12.43 4.16 2.39
C LEU A 162 10.98 4.51 2.00
N SER A 163 10.71 4.65 0.69
CA SER A 163 9.37 4.94 0.19
C SER A 163 8.38 3.83 0.56
N GLU A 164 8.65 2.58 0.17
CA GLU A 164 7.78 1.44 0.49
C GLU A 164 7.72 1.18 1.99
N GLY A 165 8.80 1.44 2.73
CA GLY A 165 8.83 1.38 4.18
C GLY A 165 7.84 2.35 4.83
N LEU A 166 7.76 3.59 4.34
CA LEU A 166 6.79 4.58 4.82
C LEU A 166 5.35 4.16 4.48
N GLY A 167 5.07 3.70 3.25
CA GLY A 167 3.75 3.16 2.91
C GLY A 167 3.35 2.00 3.85
N THR A 168 4.27 1.06 4.07
CA THR A 168 4.09 -0.08 4.97
C THR A 168 3.90 0.34 6.43
N TYR A 169 4.54 1.43 6.87
CA TYR A 169 4.32 2.00 8.20
C TYR A 169 2.87 2.41 8.40
N PHE A 170 2.29 3.16 7.46
CA PHE A 170 0.88 3.59 7.55
C PHE A 170 -0.09 2.42 7.41
N GLU A 171 0.20 1.45 6.54
CA GLU A 171 -0.53 0.19 6.44
C GLU A 171 -0.60 -0.55 7.79
N ARG A 172 0.52 -0.59 8.53
CA ARG A 172 0.61 -1.30 9.81
C ARG A 172 0.11 -0.52 11.01
N LEU A 173 -0.15 0.79 10.90
CA LEU A 173 -0.79 1.54 11.99
C LEU A 173 -2.18 0.97 12.34
N THR A 174 -2.83 0.33 11.38
CA THR A 174 -4.20 -0.15 11.48
C THR A 174 -4.29 -1.67 11.60
N SER A 175 -3.15 -2.36 11.54
CA SER A 175 -3.04 -3.81 11.73
C SER A 175 -2.59 -4.14 13.16
N ASP A 176 -2.96 -5.33 13.63
CA ASP A 176 -2.48 -5.84 14.92
C ASP A 176 -1.01 -6.32 14.86
N ASP A 177 -0.43 -6.46 13.66
CA ASP A 177 0.94 -6.89 13.43
C ASP A 177 1.87 -5.69 13.12
N ARG A 178 2.32 -5.04 14.19
CA ARG A 178 3.36 -4.01 14.13
C ARG A 178 4.78 -4.58 14.25
N ASN A 179 4.96 -5.90 14.21
CA ASN A 179 6.24 -6.52 14.55
C ASN A 179 7.29 -6.23 13.45
N PRO A 180 8.46 -5.65 13.78
CA PRO A 180 9.51 -5.33 12.81
C PRO A 180 10.33 -6.56 12.41
N HIS A 181 9.68 -7.60 11.87
CA HIS A 181 10.34 -8.80 11.36
C HIS A 181 11.33 -8.51 10.21
N GLY A 182 11.19 -7.36 9.55
CA GLY A 182 12.00 -6.93 8.40
C GLY A 182 13.51 -6.98 8.57
N ARG A 183 14.05 -6.74 9.77
CA ARG A 183 15.52 -6.80 9.99
C ARG A 183 16.11 -8.19 9.78
N SER A 184 15.31 -9.24 9.99
CA SER A 184 15.76 -10.64 9.85
C SER A 184 15.87 -11.11 8.41
N ILE A 185 15.25 -10.38 7.47
CA ILE A 185 15.22 -10.73 6.05
C ILE A 185 16.11 -9.83 5.18
N MET A 186 16.69 -8.77 5.75
CA MET A 186 17.66 -7.93 5.05
C MET A 186 18.91 -8.75 4.69
N PRO A 187 19.25 -8.86 3.40
CA PRO A 187 20.48 -9.52 3.02
C PRO A 187 21.68 -8.65 3.38
N SER A 188 22.78 -9.29 3.73
CA SER A 188 24.05 -8.61 4.02
C SER A 188 24.71 -8.03 2.76
N ASN A 189 24.28 -8.42 1.56
CA ASN A 189 24.60 -7.67 0.35
C ASN A 189 23.47 -7.76 -0.71
N TRP A 190 23.32 -6.74 -1.56
CA TRP A 190 22.33 -6.78 -2.67
C TRP A 190 22.75 -7.67 -3.86
N GLN A 191 24.01 -8.12 -3.89
CA GLN A 191 24.49 -9.13 -4.86
C GLN A 191 24.05 -10.56 -4.48
N ASP A 192 23.31 -10.73 -3.38
CA ASP A 192 22.71 -12.02 -3.01
C ASP A 192 21.89 -12.52 -4.20
N PRO A 193 22.10 -13.76 -4.66
CA PRO A 193 21.36 -14.31 -5.81
C PRO A 193 19.84 -14.31 -5.60
N ASN A 194 19.36 -14.21 -4.36
CA ASN A 194 17.94 -14.11 -4.02
C ASN A 194 17.45 -12.66 -3.86
N TRP A 195 18.32 -11.66 -4.01
CA TRP A 195 17.93 -10.24 -3.92
C TRP A 195 16.76 -9.91 -4.85
N SER A 196 16.89 -10.28 -6.12
CA SER A 196 15.88 -9.94 -7.14
C SER A 196 14.53 -10.62 -6.90
N SER A 197 14.52 -11.83 -6.34
CA SER A 197 13.28 -12.57 -6.04
C SER A 197 12.60 -12.13 -4.75
N ARG A 198 13.35 -11.48 -3.85
CA ARG A 198 12.86 -10.98 -2.55
C ARG A 198 12.78 -9.46 -2.47
N PHE A 199 13.08 -8.77 -3.56
CA PHE A 199 13.24 -7.32 -3.53
C PHE A 199 11.99 -6.60 -3.01
N ASP A 200 10.80 -7.01 -3.46
CA ASP A 200 9.56 -6.44 -2.96
C ASP A 200 9.43 -6.66 -1.44
N GLU A 201 9.58 -7.91 -0.97
CA GLU A 201 9.58 -8.26 0.47
C GLU A 201 10.57 -7.40 1.26
N ILE A 202 11.78 -7.18 0.73
CA ILE A 202 12.79 -6.32 1.33
C ILE A 202 12.29 -4.88 1.40
N CYS A 203 11.78 -4.30 0.31
CA CYS A 203 11.29 -2.93 0.30
C CYS A 203 10.17 -2.68 1.33
N TYR A 204 9.19 -3.57 1.42
CA TYR A 204 8.08 -3.43 2.37
C TYR A 204 8.54 -3.68 3.81
N GLU A 205 9.04 -4.88 4.11
CA GLU A 205 9.33 -5.33 5.48
C GLU A 205 10.58 -4.67 6.04
N SER A 206 11.67 -4.67 5.27
CA SER A 206 12.93 -4.09 5.71
C SER A 206 12.81 -2.57 5.76
N GLY A 207 12.16 -1.96 4.76
CA GLY A 207 11.83 -0.54 4.76
C GLY A 207 11.04 -0.13 6.00
N TYR A 208 9.97 -0.86 6.36
CA TYR A 208 9.20 -0.63 7.59
C TYR A 208 10.12 -0.61 8.81
N SER A 209 10.99 -1.61 8.94
CA SER A 209 11.89 -1.73 10.10
C SER A 209 12.96 -0.63 10.22
N VAL A 210 13.22 0.11 9.13
CA VAL A 210 14.09 1.30 9.11
C VAL A 210 13.32 2.53 9.57
N VAL A 211 12.12 2.73 9.04
CA VAL A 211 11.38 3.99 9.25
C VAL A 211 10.55 3.99 10.53
N ALA A 212 10.09 2.83 11.00
CA ALA A 212 9.11 2.75 12.08
C ALA A 212 9.59 3.42 13.38
N ASP A 213 10.78 3.08 13.87
CA ASP A 213 11.35 3.67 15.10
C ASP A 213 11.48 5.21 14.98
N ILE A 214 11.87 5.69 13.79
CA ILE A 214 12.05 7.12 13.51
C ILE A 214 10.70 7.85 13.56
N VAL A 215 9.69 7.30 12.88
CA VAL A 215 8.36 7.93 12.77
C VAL A 215 7.58 7.79 14.08
N ASP A 216 7.65 6.66 14.76
CA ASP A 216 6.98 6.48 16.06
C ASP A 216 7.52 7.46 17.12
N GLN A 217 8.82 7.75 17.10
CA GLN A 217 9.43 8.63 18.09
C GLN A 217 9.31 10.12 17.72
N TYR A 218 9.35 10.47 16.44
CA TYR A 218 9.45 11.88 16.00
C TYR A 218 8.32 12.34 15.07
N GLY A 219 7.36 11.49 14.73
CA GLY A 219 6.21 11.80 13.88
C GLY A 219 6.62 12.42 12.55
N GLU A 220 5.95 13.52 12.18
CA GLU A 220 6.24 14.27 10.95
C GLU A 220 7.71 14.72 10.84
N ARG A 221 8.37 15.09 11.96
CA ARG A 221 9.80 15.45 11.92
C ARG A 221 10.67 14.28 11.46
N GLY A 222 10.31 13.07 11.88
CA GLY A 222 10.97 11.84 11.43
C GLY A 222 10.83 11.65 9.93
N ILE A 223 9.62 11.87 9.39
CA ILE A 223 9.37 11.79 7.95
C ILE A 223 10.14 12.88 7.19
N VAL A 224 10.18 14.12 7.68
CA VAL A 224 10.97 15.20 7.06
C VAL A 224 12.46 14.86 7.05
N TYR A 225 12.99 14.29 8.13
CA TYR A 225 14.37 13.79 8.14
C TYR A 225 14.57 12.73 7.07
N ILE A 226 13.68 11.73 7.01
CA ILE A 226 13.75 10.67 6.01
C ILE A 226 13.78 11.29 4.61
N LEU A 227 12.86 12.23 4.33
CA LEU A 227 12.74 12.96 3.07
C LEU A 227 14.00 13.73 2.65
N ALA A 228 14.74 14.28 3.62
CA ALA A 228 15.93 15.08 3.35
C ALA A 228 17.22 14.25 3.25
N HIS A 229 17.21 12.99 3.72
CA HIS A 229 18.43 12.18 3.86
C HIS A 229 18.25 10.82 3.17
N PRO A 230 18.87 10.59 2.00
CA PRO A 230 18.75 9.31 1.31
C PRO A 230 19.45 8.19 2.08
N LEU A 231 18.86 6.99 2.06
CA LEU A 231 19.55 5.77 2.48
C LEU A 231 20.57 5.39 1.40
N LEU A 232 21.85 5.45 1.75
CA LEU A 232 22.94 4.99 0.88
C LEU A 232 23.38 3.60 1.31
N ILE A 233 23.68 2.73 0.34
CA ILE A 233 23.99 1.32 0.57
C ILE A 233 25.44 1.05 0.10
N PRO A 234 26.46 1.59 0.80
CA PRO A 234 27.85 1.44 0.40
C PRO A 234 28.24 -0.04 0.35
N ASP A 235 29.01 -0.42 -0.68
CA ASP A 235 29.49 -1.78 -0.90
C ASP A 235 28.39 -2.86 -0.93
N GLY A 236 27.15 -2.41 -1.07
CA GLY A 236 25.96 -3.23 -1.09
C GLY A 236 25.46 -3.76 0.24
N ASP A 237 26.06 -3.40 1.37
CA ASP A 237 25.63 -3.85 2.72
C ASP A 237 24.35 -3.14 3.18
N LEU A 238 23.20 -3.70 2.81
CA LEU A 238 21.91 -3.12 3.18
C LEU A 238 21.66 -3.16 4.69
N TYR A 239 21.99 -4.27 5.36
CA TYR A 239 21.72 -4.41 6.79
C TYR A 239 22.51 -3.39 7.61
N GLY A 240 23.81 -3.25 7.32
CA GLY A 240 24.67 -2.26 7.96
C GLY A 240 24.20 -0.83 7.68
N ALA A 241 23.90 -0.52 6.42
CA ALA A 241 23.39 0.79 6.01
C ALA A 241 22.07 1.16 6.70
N ALA A 242 21.10 0.26 6.72
CA ALA A 242 19.79 0.44 7.35
C ALA A 242 19.91 0.67 8.87
N THR A 243 20.76 -0.13 9.53
CA THR A 243 21.01 -0.02 10.98
C THR A 243 21.64 1.34 11.31
N GLU A 244 22.66 1.72 10.56
CA GLU A 244 23.38 2.97 10.79
C GLU A 244 22.52 4.20 10.46
N TYR A 245 21.74 4.14 9.37
CA TYR A 245 20.78 5.18 9.01
C TYR A 245 19.79 5.44 10.14
N THR A 246 19.19 4.38 10.68
CA THR A 246 18.25 4.47 11.80
C THR A 246 18.92 5.07 13.03
N ARG A 247 20.12 4.59 13.39
CA ARG A 247 20.89 5.09 14.53
C ARG A 247 21.18 6.60 14.41
N ILE A 248 21.68 7.04 13.25
CA ILE A 248 21.99 8.45 12.98
C ILE A 248 20.72 9.30 13.03
N ALA A 249 19.62 8.85 12.40
CA ALA A 249 18.36 9.57 12.41
C ALA A 249 17.85 9.80 13.84
N LEU A 250 17.85 8.76 14.67
CA LEU A 250 17.42 8.83 16.07
C LEU A 250 18.34 9.74 16.92
N GLU A 251 19.65 9.72 16.67
CA GLU A 251 20.63 10.60 17.32
C GLU A 251 20.41 12.07 16.94
N VAL A 252 20.39 12.37 15.64
CA VAL A 252 20.23 13.74 15.12
C VAL A 252 18.92 14.34 15.61
N LEU A 253 17.79 13.67 15.38
CA LEU A 253 16.47 14.16 15.78
C LEU A 253 16.31 14.31 17.30
N GLY A 254 17.07 13.52 18.07
CA GLY A 254 17.12 13.58 19.53
C GLY A 254 17.98 14.73 20.07
N THR A 255 18.97 15.19 19.30
CA THR A 255 19.78 16.38 19.64
C THR A 255 19.13 17.69 19.21
N GLU A 256 18.28 17.67 18.18
CA GLU A 256 17.67 18.86 17.60
C GLU A 256 16.57 19.52 18.45
N VAL A 257 16.12 18.91 19.56
CA VAL A 257 15.20 19.57 20.51
C VAL A 257 15.45 19.17 21.96
N ARG A 258 16.11 20.08 22.69
CA ARG A 258 15.49 20.74 23.86
C ARG A 258 15.31 22.22 23.53
#